data_AF-J4VRG6-F1
#
_entry.id   AF-J4VRG6-F1
#
_cell.length_a   1.000
_cell.length_b   1.000
_cell.length_c   1.000
_cell.angle_alpha   90.00
_cell.angle_beta   90.00
_cell.angle_gamma   90.00
#
_symmetry.space_group_name_H-M   'P 1'
#
loop_
_entity.id
_entity.type
_entity.pdbx_description
1 polymer ?
#
loop_
_entity_poly.entity_id
_entity_poly.type
_entity_poly.pdbx_seq_one_letter_code
_entity_poly.pdbx_strand_id
1 'polypeptide(L)'
;MSAVDAAHVLANRVKKLGICGNVPALLVYERPSSVWHVTHHCPQGMAFPDLNAMMIADGTSNQEINHNALRKNDNKQREVVRKRGPSIERKTQRLGRRGKICVLLYQWPVTGIWRQTVCCPDGKALPDLNALLELHEGIPFELRARPKI
;
A
#
# COMPACT_ATOMS: atom_id res chain seq x y z
N MET A 1 8.05 18.89 9.67
CA MET A 1 8.16 17.63 8.90
C MET A 1 7.56 17.88 7.52
N SER A 2 8.37 17.74 6.46
CA SER A 2 7.91 17.97 5.08
C SER A 2 6.93 16.90 4.62
N ALA A 3 6.17 17.15 3.54
CA ALA A 3 5.30 16.14 2.93
C ALA A 3 6.10 14.92 2.42
N VAL A 4 7.34 15.14 1.98
CA VAL A 4 8.26 14.10 1.51
C VAL A 4 8.72 13.20 2.67
N ASP A 5 9.04 13.79 3.83
CA ASP A 5 9.40 13.01 5.03
C ASP A 5 8.21 12.17 5.52
N ALA A 6 7.01 12.77 5.52
CA ALA A 6 5.79 12.09 5.90
C ALA A 6 5.51 10.88 4.98
N ALA A 7 5.72 11.04 3.68
CA ALA A 7 5.55 9.99 2.68
C ALA A 7 6.57 8.86 2.86
N HIS A 8 7.85 9.16 3.09
CA HIS A 8 8.87 8.13 3.38
C HIS A 8 8.58 7.36 4.67
N VAL A 9 8.12 8.03 5.71
CA VAL A 9 7.70 7.37 6.96
C VAL A 9 6.48 6.47 6.71
N LEU A 10 5.54 6.90 5.87
CA LEU A 10 4.37 6.10 5.51
C LEU A 10 4.75 4.87 4.68
N ALA A 11 5.58 5.01 3.66
CA ALA A 11 6.11 3.93 2.84
C ALA A 11 6.76 2.83 3.69
N ASN A 12 7.64 3.21 4.63
CA ASN A 12 8.26 2.27 5.56
C ASN A 12 7.23 1.55 6.46
N ARG A 13 6.14 2.21 6.85
CA ARG A 13 5.07 1.59 7.64
C ARG A 13 4.26 0.61 6.81
N VAL A 14 4.01 0.90 5.53
CA VAL A 14 3.32 0.00 4.61
C VAL A 14 4.17 -1.24 4.34
N LYS A 15 5.47 -1.08 4.08
CA LYS A 15 6.39 -2.22 3.95
C LYS A 15 6.39 -3.09 5.21
N LYS A 16 6.44 -2.47 6.41
CA LYS A 16 6.35 -3.19 7.69
C LYS A 16 4.97 -3.80 7.96
N LEU A 17 3.90 -3.26 7.39
CA LEU A 17 2.56 -3.85 7.45
C LEU A 17 2.56 -5.16 6.66
N GLY A 18 3.04 -5.12 5.42
CA GLY A 18 3.11 -6.31 4.56
C GLY A 18 4.00 -7.39 5.15
N ILE A 19 5.24 -7.06 5.51
CA ILE A 19 6.22 -8.04 6.01
C ILE A 19 5.76 -8.65 7.33
N CYS A 20 5.43 -7.83 8.33
CA CYS A 20 5.08 -8.35 9.67
C CYS A 20 3.66 -8.91 9.72
N GLY A 21 2.78 -8.47 8.83
CA GLY A 21 1.41 -8.95 8.71
C GLY A 21 1.26 -10.15 7.79
N ASN A 22 2.30 -10.47 7.01
CA ASN A 22 2.28 -11.46 5.94
C ASN A 22 1.07 -11.27 5.02
N VAL A 23 0.90 -10.05 4.49
CA VAL A 23 -0.20 -9.69 3.59
C VAL A 23 0.32 -8.84 2.42
N PRO A 24 -0.34 -8.88 1.25
CA PRO A 24 -0.08 -7.93 0.20
C PRO A 24 -0.38 -6.52 0.69
N ALA A 25 0.53 -5.58 0.46
CA ALA A 25 0.37 -4.18 0.81
C ALA A 25 1.06 -3.30 -0.24
N LEU A 26 0.39 -2.25 -0.68
CA LEU A 26 0.83 -1.32 -1.72
C LEU A 26 0.52 0.11 -1.29
N LEU A 27 1.47 1.01 -1.51
CA LEU A 27 1.33 2.45 -1.39
C LEU A 27 1.85 3.09 -2.67
N VAL A 28 1.02 3.90 -3.31
CA VAL A 28 1.39 4.72 -4.46
C VAL A 28 1.13 6.18 -4.10
N TYR A 29 2.11 7.04 -4.34
CA TYR A 29 1.92 8.48 -4.14
C TYR A 29 2.72 9.34 -5.13
N GLU A 30 2.20 10.53 -5.41
CA GLU A 30 2.86 11.52 -6.25
C GLU A 30 3.80 12.41 -5.41
N ARG A 31 5.05 12.59 -5.82
CA ARG A 31 6.00 13.55 -5.21
C ARG A 31 5.74 14.97 -5.72
N PRO A 32 6.26 16.03 -5.05
CA PRO A 32 6.20 17.40 -5.57
C PRO A 32 6.77 17.59 -6.99
N SER A 33 7.69 16.74 -7.41
CA SER A 33 8.28 16.73 -8.75
C SER A 33 7.44 15.99 -9.80
N SER A 34 6.18 15.63 -9.49
CA SER A 34 5.32 14.79 -10.33
C SER A 34 5.89 13.41 -10.68
N VAL A 35 6.83 12.94 -9.86
CA VAL A 35 7.37 11.58 -9.92
C VAL A 35 6.51 10.68 -9.04
N TRP A 36 6.05 9.57 -9.60
CA TRP A 36 5.34 8.54 -8.85
C TRP A 36 6.31 7.73 -8.00
N HIS A 37 5.89 7.41 -6.78
CA HIS A 37 6.63 6.52 -5.91
C HIS A 37 5.73 5.36 -5.50
N VAL A 38 6.26 4.15 -5.67
CA VAL A 38 5.58 2.91 -5.33
C VAL A 38 6.36 2.23 -4.20
N THR A 39 5.62 1.76 -3.20
CA THR A 39 6.15 0.87 -2.18
C THR A 39 5.18 -0.28 -2.03
N HIS A 40 5.67 -1.49 -2.26
CA HIS A 40 4.84 -2.68 -2.14
C HIS A 40 5.56 -3.79 -1.36
N HIS A 41 4.77 -4.74 -0.89
CA HIS A 41 5.20 -6.03 -0.42
C HIS A 41 4.12 -7.04 -0.82
N CYS A 42 4.53 -8.11 -1.47
CA CYS A 42 3.68 -9.25 -1.77
C CYS A 42 4.35 -10.51 -1.21
N PRO A 43 3.72 -11.21 -0.25
CA PRO A 43 4.23 -12.50 0.21
C PRO A 43 4.30 -13.53 -0.91
N GLN A 44 5.23 -14.49 -0.79
CA GLN A 44 5.35 -15.56 -1.78
C GLN A 44 4.05 -16.38 -1.88
N GLY A 45 3.62 -16.64 -3.12
CA GLY A 45 2.38 -17.37 -3.40
C GLY A 45 1.11 -16.54 -3.19
N MET A 46 1.25 -15.23 -2.97
CA MET A 46 0.15 -14.27 -3.03
C MET A 46 0.28 -13.37 -4.25
N ALA A 47 -0.81 -12.71 -4.63
CA ALA A 47 -0.87 -11.78 -5.75
C ALA A 47 -1.66 -10.52 -5.38
N PHE A 48 -1.39 -9.43 -6.10
CA PHE A 48 -2.30 -8.29 -6.16
C PHE A 48 -3.45 -8.58 -7.15
N PRO A 49 -4.66 -8.06 -6.91
CA PRO A 49 -5.71 -8.02 -7.93
C PRO A 49 -5.32 -7.08 -9.06
N ASP A 50 -6.12 -7.07 -10.13
CA ASP A 50 -6.12 -5.94 -11.06
C ASP A 50 -6.44 -4.65 -10.27
N LEU A 51 -5.42 -3.81 -10.12
CA LEU A 51 -5.47 -2.60 -9.31
C LEU A 51 -6.33 -1.53 -9.97
N ASN A 52 -6.28 -1.42 -11.30
CA ASN A 52 -7.07 -0.46 -12.06
C ASN A 52 -8.55 -0.79 -11.99
N ALA A 53 -8.92 -2.05 -12.21
CA ALA A 53 -10.29 -2.51 -12.09
C ALA A 53 -10.83 -2.30 -10.65
N MET A 54 -10.01 -2.55 -9.64
CA MET A 54 -10.37 -2.33 -8.24
C MET A 54 -10.63 -0.84 -7.91
N MET A 55 -9.90 0.09 -8.53
CA MET A 55 -10.13 1.53 -8.35
C MET A 55 -11.46 1.99 -8.96
N ILE A 56 -11.96 1.30 -9.99
CA ILE A 56 -13.22 1.63 -10.67
C ILE A 56 -14.42 1.02 -9.95
N ALA A 57 -14.28 -0.19 -9.39
CA ALA A 57 -15.38 -0.98 -8.85
C ALA A 57 -15.69 -0.74 -7.35
N ASP A 58 -15.18 0.34 -6.74
CA ASP A 58 -15.30 0.64 -5.31
C ASP A 58 -14.97 -0.58 -4.38
N GLY A 59 -14.02 -1.42 -4.81
CA GLY A 59 -13.46 -2.51 -3.99
C GLY A 59 -14.33 -3.76 -3.79
N THR A 60 -15.43 -3.95 -4.53
CA THR A 60 -16.36 -5.07 -4.29
C THR A 60 -16.03 -6.39 -4.97
N SER A 61 -15.26 -6.42 -6.07
CA SER A 61 -15.16 -7.62 -6.94
C SER A 61 -14.03 -8.61 -6.65
N ASN A 62 -13.01 -8.27 -5.85
CA ASN A 62 -11.76 -9.06 -5.76
C ASN A 62 -11.51 -9.78 -4.41
N GLN A 63 -12.58 -10.14 -3.69
CA GLN A 63 -12.48 -10.64 -2.31
C GLN A 63 -11.82 -12.03 -2.14
N GLU A 64 -11.66 -12.81 -3.22
CA GLU A 64 -11.24 -14.22 -3.12
C GLU A 64 -9.76 -14.49 -3.39
N ILE A 65 -9.01 -13.52 -3.90
CA ILE A 65 -7.56 -13.70 -4.16
C ILE A 65 -6.84 -13.94 -2.81
N ASN A 66 -5.87 -14.84 -2.77
CA ASN A 66 -5.07 -15.17 -1.56
C ASN A 66 -5.82 -15.76 -0.35
N HIS A 67 -7.12 -16.06 -0.42
CA HIS A 67 -7.91 -16.53 0.74
C HIS A 67 -7.28 -17.70 1.47
N ASN A 68 -6.82 -18.71 0.72
CA ASN A 68 -6.16 -19.90 1.28
C ASN A 68 -4.81 -19.57 1.93
N ALA A 69 -4.07 -18.60 1.39
CA ALA A 69 -2.79 -18.18 1.94
C ALA A 69 -2.99 -17.38 3.24
N LEU A 70 -3.98 -16.50 3.30
CA LEU A 70 -4.31 -15.71 4.50
C LEU A 70 -4.79 -16.56 5.68
N ARG A 71 -5.46 -17.69 5.42
CA ARG A 71 -5.84 -18.65 6.48
C ARG A 71 -4.65 -19.18 7.25
N LYS A 72 -3.47 -19.26 6.62
CA LYS A 72 -2.23 -19.71 7.24
C LYS A 72 -1.58 -18.65 8.14
N ASN A 73 -2.06 -17.41 8.13
CA ASN A 73 -1.48 -16.37 8.97
C ASN A 73 -1.75 -16.64 10.46
N ASP A 74 -0.71 -16.49 11.28
CA ASP A 74 -0.80 -16.67 12.73
C ASP A 74 -1.50 -15.49 13.43
N ASN A 75 -1.78 -15.64 14.73
CA ASN A 75 -2.46 -14.61 15.51
C ASN A 75 -1.66 -13.30 15.59
N LYS A 76 -0.31 -13.37 15.61
CA LYS A 76 0.54 -12.17 15.69
C LYS A 76 0.49 -11.39 14.37
N GLN A 77 0.55 -12.07 13.23
CA GLN A 77 0.44 -11.50 11.89
C GLN A 77 -0.92 -10.81 11.72
N ARG A 78 -2.02 -11.48 12.10
CA ARG A 78 -3.37 -10.90 12.08
C ARG A 78 -3.47 -9.67 12.97
N GLU A 79 -2.90 -9.73 14.17
CA GLU A 79 -2.91 -8.62 15.12
C GLU A 79 -2.13 -7.40 14.61
N VAL A 80 -0.98 -7.63 13.96
CA VAL A 80 -0.19 -6.58 13.34
C VAL A 80 -1.03 -5.80 12.33
N VAL A 81 -1.72 -6.50 11.42
CA VAL A 81 -2.56 -5.83 10.42
C VAL A 81 -3.72 -5.09 11.08
N ARG A 82 -4.39 -5.72 12.05
CA ARG A 82 -5.50 -5.11 12.79
C ARG A 82 -5.12 -3.80 13.50
N LYS A 83 -3.92 -3.74 14.09
CA LYS A 83 -3.44 -2.56 14.82
C LYS A 83 -2.84 -1.50 13.88
N ARG A 84 -2.09 -1.91 12.86
CA ARG A 84 -1.34 -0.99 11.99
C ARG A 84 -2.16 -0.48 10.82
N GLY A 85 -3.00 -1.31 10.20
CA GLY A 85 -3.82 -0.97 9.03
C GLY A 85 -4.60 0.33 9.20
N PRO A 86 -5.49 0.43 10.21
CA PRO A 86 -6.27 1.66 10.45
C PRO A 86 -5.43 2.90 10.80
N SER A 87 -4.20 2.72 11.31
CA SER A 87 -3.27 3.83 11.54
C SER A 87 -2.67 4.34 10.22
N ILE A 88 -2.36 3.42 9.30
CA ILE A 88 -1.78 3.71 7.99
C ILE A 88 -2.83 4.35 7.08
N GLU A 89 -4.07 3.86 7.09
CA GLU A 89 -5.21 4.48 6.36
C GLU A 89 -5.37 5.96 6.72
N ARG A 90 -5.47 6.27 8.03
CA ARG A 90 -5.57 7.65 8.52
C ARG A 90 -4.38 8.52 8.10
N LYS A 91 -3.17 7.96 8.04
CA LYS A 91 -1.97 8.68 7.59
C LYS A 91 -1.96 8.90 6.08
N THR A 92 -2.48 7.93 5.31
CA THR A 92 -2.65 8.02 3.86
C THR A 92 -3.60 9.15 3.52
N GLN A 93 -4.76 9.22 4.19
CA GLN A 93 -5.71 10.32 4.04
C GLN A 93 -5.09 11.69 4.40
N ARG A 94 -4.36 11.77 5.52
CA ARG A 94 -3.68 13.01 5.92
C ARG A 94 -2.62 13.45 4.92
N LEU A 95 -1.89 12.49 4.33
CA LEU A 95 -0.89 12.80 3.31
C LEU A 95 -1.57 13.29 2.04
N GLY A 96 -2.65 12.64 1.60
CA GLY A 96 -3.36 13.04 0.40
C GLY A 96 -4.01 14.42 0.50
N ARG A 97 -4.62 14.73 1.65
CA ARG A 97 -5.17 16.07 1.96
C ARG A 97 -4.15 17.21 1.92
N ARG A 98 -2.84 16.91 1.94
CA ARG A 98 -1.76 17.91 1.74
C ARG A 98 -1.47 18.15 0.25
N GLY A 99 -2.44 17.90 -0.62
CA GLY A 99 -2.36 18.13 -2.07
C GLY A 99 -1.60 17.05 -2.84
N LYS A 100 -1.56 15.81 -2.33
CA LYS A 100 -0.89 14.67 -2.98
C LYS A 100 -1.90 13.62 -3.39
N ILE A 101 -1.69 12.99 -4.55
CA ILE A 101 -2.38 11.73 -4.82
C ILE A 101 -1.74 10.66 -3.95
N CYS A 102 -2.57 9.89 -3.25
CA CYS A 102 -2.11 8.81 -2.40
C CYS A 102 -3.12 7.65 -2.44
N VAL A 103 -2.63 6.47 -2.82
CA VAL A 103 -3.39 5.22 -2.84
C VAL A 103 -2.72 4.24 -1.90
N LEU A 104 -3.49 3.71 -0.95
CA LEU A 104 -3.10 2.60 -0.09
C LEU A 104 -4.02 1.41 -0.39
N LEU A 105 -3.41 0.25 -0.55
CA LEU A 105 -4.09 -1.03 -0.73
C LEU A 105 -3.44 -2.08 0.14
N TYR A 106 -4.24 -2.85 0.87
CA TYR A 106 -3.75 -4.02 1.59
C TYR A 106 -4.87 -5.00 1.85
N GLN A 107 -4.54 -6.29 1.98
CA GLN A 107 -5.56 -7.30 2.22
C GLN A 107 -5.77 -7.53 3.72
N TRP A 108 -7.04 -7.56 4.15
CA TRP A 108 -7.40 -7.80 5.54
C TRP A 108 -7.34 -9.30 5.85
N PRO A 109 -6.47 -9.77 6.76
CA PRO A 109 -6.16 -11.19 6.90
C PRO A 109 -7.29 -12.02 7.51
N VAL A 110 -8.28 -11.38 8.16
CA VAL A 110 -9.40 -12.09 8.79
C VAL A 110 -10.51 -12.40 7.79
N THR A 111 -10.79 -11.47 6.88
CA THR A 111 -11.92 -11.56 5.96
C THR A 111 -11.51 -11.81 4.52
N GLY A 112 -10.22 -11.67 4.18
CA GLY A 112 -9.74 -11.67 2.80
C GLY A 112 -10.08 -10.39 2.01
N ILE A 113 -10.85 -9.48 2.61
CA ILE A 113 -11.31 -8.27 1.93
C ILE A 113 -10.14 -7.31 1.71
N TRP A 114 -10.06 -6.73 0.52
CA TRP A 114 -9.13 -5.65 0.21
C TRP A 114 -9.56 -4.35 0.87
N ARG A 115 -8.66 -3.74 1.64
CA ARG A 115 -8.82 -2.40 2.21
C ARG A 115 -8.16 -1.41 1.27
N GLN A 116 -8.95 -0.42 0.85
CA GLN A 116 -8.55 0.64 -0.05
C GLN A 116 -8.68 2.00 0.63
N THR A 117 -7.69 2.85 0.43
CA THR A 117 -7.77 4.26 0.77
C THR A 117 -7.18 5.06 -0.38
N VAL A 118 -8.05 5.76 -1.10
CA VAL A 118 -7.67 6.64 -2.20
C VAL A 118 -7.90 8.08 -1.75
N CYS A 119 -6.91 8.93 -1.97
CA CYS A 119 -7.06 10.36 -1.85
C CYS A 119 -6.48 11.00 -3.11
N CYS A 120 -7.36 11.50 -3.96
CA CYS A 120 -7.03 12.22 -5.18
C CYS A 120 -7.58 13.65 -5.04
N PRO A 121 -6.74 14.70 -5.13
CA PRO A 121 -7.23 16.08 -5.17
C PRO A 121 -8.08 16.33 -6.43
N ASP A 122 -9.00 17.29 -6.34
CA ASP A 122 -9.89 17.64 -7.45
C ASP A 122 -9.11 17.97 -8.73
N GLY A 123 -9.63 17.51 -9.87
CA GLY A 123 -9.04 17.74 -11.18
C GLY A 123 -7.80 16.90 -11.50
N LYS A 124 -7.33 16.03 -10.59
CA LYS A 124 -6.28 15.06 -10.89
C LYS A 124 -6.84 13.66 -11.12
N ALA A 125 -6.18 12.92 -12.02
CA ALA A 125 -6.47 11.52 -12.29
C ALA A 125 -5.48 10.59 -11.57
N LEU A 126 -5.94 9.39 -11.22
CA LEU A 126 -5.05 8.31 -10.81
C LEU A 126 -4.22 7.82 -12.01
N PRO A 127 -2.97 7.44 -11.79
CA PRO A 127 -2.15 6.79 -12.82
C PRO A 127 -2.59 5.33 -12.99
N ASP A 128 -2.13 4.68 -14.06
CA ASP A 128 -2.22 3.24 -14.21
C ASP A 128 -1.42 2.55 -13.09
N LEU A 129 -2.13 1.93 -12.15
CA LEU A 129 -1.53 1.33 -10.96
C LEU A 129 -0.87 -0.01 -11.26
N ASN A 130 -1.39 -0.78 -12.23
CA ASN A 130 -0.79 -2.05 -12.65
C ASN A 130 0.57 -1.79 -13.31
N ALA A 131 0.61 -0.85 -14.27
CA ALA A 131 1.85 -0.47 -14.93
C ALA A 131 2.90 0.08 -13.95
N LEU A 132 2.47 0.89 -12.97
CA LEU A 132 3.37 1.39 -11.93
C LEU A 132 3.93 0.28 -11.03
N LEU A 133 3.14 -0.75 -10.72
CA LEU A 133 3.60 -1.90 -9.94
C LEU A 133 4.63 -2.72 -10.73
N GLU A 134 4.32 -3.06 -11.99
CA GLU A 134 5.19 -3.84 -12.88
C GLU A 134 6.57 -3.18 -13.07
N LEU A 135 6.60 -1.86 -13.32
CA LEU A 135 7.85 -1.11 -13.46
C LEU A 135 8.75 -1.19 -12.22
N HIS A 136 8.16 -1.36 -11.04
CA HIS A 136 8.88 -1.40 -9.77
C HIS A 136 9.26 -2.81 -9.31
N GLU A 137 8.59 -3.86 -9.80
CA GLU A 137 8.98 -5.25 -9.56
C GLU A 137 10.35 -5.60 -10.19
N GLY A 138 10.86 -4.79 -11.12
CA GLY A 138 12.16 -4.95 -11.78
C GLY A 138 13.33 -4.15 -11.21
N ILE A 139 13.14 -3.29 -10.19
CA ILE A 139 14.20 -2.39 -9.71
C ILE A 139 14.56 -2.70 -8.24
N PRO A 140 15.73 -3.29 -7.95
CA PRO A 140 16.20 -3.47 -6.58
C PRO A 140 16.48 -2.09 -5.95
N PHE A 141 15.65 -1.68 -5.00
CA PHE A 141 15.83 -0.41 -4.31
C PHE A 141 16.85 -0.57 -3.17
N GLU A 142 18.06 -0.06 -3.36
CA GLU A 142 19.04 0.09 -2.27
C GLU A 142 18.48 1.03 -1.19
N LEU A 143 18.23 0.47 -0.02
CA LEU A 143 17.99 1.24 1.19
C LEU A 143 19.30 1.96 1.56
N ARG A 144 19.38 3.28 1.35
CA ARG A 144 20.39 4.09 2.04
C ARG A 144 20.18 3.92 3.55
N ALA A 145 21.03 3.12 4.18
CA ALA A 145 21.10 3.02 5.63
C ALA A 145 21.31 4.43 6.20
N ARG A 146 20.51 4.81 7.21
CA ARG A 146 20.83 6.01 7.99
C ARG A 146 22.21 5.80 8.63
N PRO A 147 23.11 6.80 8.62
CA PRO A 147 24.24 6.78 9.51
C PRO A 147 23.68 6.73 10.94
N LYS A 148 24.16 5.77 11.74
CA LYS A 148 23.98 5.82 13.19
C LYS A 148 24.77 7.04 13.68
N ILE A 149 24.08 7.95 14.38
CA ILE A 149 24.71 9.00 15.19
C ILE A 149 25.35 8.31 16.39
#